data_AF-A0A2V6TPK2-F1
#
_entry.id   AF-A0A2V6TPK2-F1
#
_cell.length_a   1.000
_cell.length_b   1.000
_cell.length_c   1.000
_cell.angle_alpha   90.00
_cell.angle_beta   90.00
_cell.angle_gamma   90.00
#
_symmetry.space_group_name_H-M   'P 1'
#
loop_
_entity.id
_entity.type
_entity.pdbx_description
1 polymer ?
#
loop_
_entity_poly.entity_id
_entity_poly.type
_entity_poly.pdbx_seq_one_letter_code
_entity_poly.pdbx_strand_id
1 'polypeptide(L)'
;RFYSGLDAHGDVTHHDLALAEVPEGNGGGAETWSLMPNRVGLNHVAIAWPDRESWLKQIAFLQEKGVPFLRRVNHGMTHSVYIADPDGHGIEVLYELPREVWAGDIDGAQNYAEMLPTEGSEALVDRTENPVFAGEKQPLAR
;
A
#
# COMPACT_ATOMS: atom_id res chain seq x y z
N ARG A 1 -6.91 15.86 -16.21
CA ARG A 1 -5.45 15.91 -15.99
C ARG A 1 -4.95 14.49 -16.15
N PHE A 2 -3.99 14.25 -17.04
CA PHE A 2 -3.26 12.97 -17.03
C PHE A 2 -2.35 12.98 -15.81
N TYR A 3 -2.44 11.96 -14.97
CA TYR A 3 -1.41 11.67 -13.97
C TYR A 3 -0.44 10.74 -14.70
N SER A 4 0.69 11.29 -15.13
CA SER A 4 1.80 10.54 -15.70
C SER A 4 2.93 10.61 -14.68
N GLY A 5 3.52 9.48 -14.35
CA GLY A 5 4.74 9.42 -13.57
C GLY A 5 5.89 10.04 -14.36
N LEU A 6 6.89 10.44 -13.61
CA LEU A 6 8.11 10.98 -14.17
C LEU A 6 9.15 9.87 -14.22
N ASP A 7 9.91 9.81 -15.30
CA ASP A 7 11.08 8.93 -15.37
C ASP A 7 12.21 9.45 -14.46
N ALA A 8 13.34 8.74 -14.47
CA ALA A 8 14.52 9.10 -13.67
C ALA A 8 15.12 10.49 -14.00
N HIS A 9 14.74 11.08 -15.14
CA HIS A 9 15.20 12.39 -15.60
C HIS A 9 14.15 13.50 -15.39
N GLY A 10 12.94 13.13 -14.94
CA GLY A 10 11.84 14.07 -14.74
C GLY A 10 10.95 14.23 -15.98
N ASP A 11 11.12 13.38 -17.01
CA ASP A 11 10.33 13.42 -18.23
C ASP A 11 9.03 12.60 -18.08
N VAL A 12 7.97 13.05 -18.74
CA VAL A 12 6.66 12.37 -18.72
C VAL A 12 6.69 11.09 -19.57
N THR A 13 6.16 10.00 -19.01
CA THR A 13 5.97 8.73 -19.74
C THR A 13 4.57 8.68 -20.38
N HIS A 14 4.42 7.94 -21.49
CA HIS A 14 3.11 7.79 -22.14
C HIS A 14 2.08 7.08 -21.21
N HIS A 15 2.51 6.12 -20.39
CA HIS A 15 1.79 5.58 -19.23
C HIS A 15 2.76 4.79 -18.35
N ASP A 16 2.51 4.76 -17.03
CA ASP A 16 3.15 3.81 -16.11
C ASP A 16 2.22 2.64 -15.74
N LEU A 17 0.90 2.90 -15.72
CA LEU A 17 -0.15 1.91 -15.52
C LEU A 17 -1.25 2.12 -16.55
N ALA A 18 -1.67 1.03 -17.21
CA ALA A 18 -2.77 1.03 -18.17
C ALA A 18 -3.84 0.03 -17.73
N LEU A 19 -5.10 0.46 -17.78
CA LEU A 19 -6.27 -0.40 -17.60
C LEU A 19 -6.92 -0.60 -18.97
N ALA A 20 -7.29 -1.84 -19.29
CA ALA A 20 -7.91 -2.19 -20.55
C ALA A 20 -9.12 -3.09 -20.30
N GLU A 21 -10.25 -2.74 -20.91
CA GLU A 21 -11.46 -3.54 -20.88
C GLU A 21 -11.28 -4.82 -21.71
N VAL A 22 -11.73 -5.94 -21.15
CA VAL A 22 -11.80 -7.23 -21.87
C VAL A 22 -13.25 -7.45 -22.33
N PRO A 23 -13.50 -7.87 -23.58
CA PRO A 23 -14.86 -8.12 -24.06
C PRO A 23 -15.63 -9.10 -23.17
N GLU A 24 -16.93 -8.84 -22.97
CA GLU A 24 -17.83 -9.71 -22.20
C GLU A 24 -17.77 -11.17 -22.70
N GLY A 25 -17.58 -12.12 -21.76
CA GLY A 25 -17.56 -13.56 -22.03
C GLY A 25 -16.36 -14.33 -21.47
N ASN A 26 -15.30 -13.63 -21.05
CA ASN A 26 -14.09 -14.22 -20.48
C ASN A 26 -13.89 -13.98 -18.97
N GLY A 27 -14.80 -13.27 -18.31
CA GLY A 27 -14.67 -12.88 -16.90
C GLY A 27 -15.30 -13.89 -15.95
N GLY A 28 -14.49 -14.57 -15.13
CA GLY A 28 -14.98 -15.07 -13.84
C GLY A 28 -15.41 -13.87 -12.99
N GLY A 29 -16.45 -14.04 -12.16
CA GLY A 29 -16.94 -12.95 -11.31
C GLY A 29 -15.84 -12.38 -10.41
N ALA A 30 -16.00 -11.12 -10.00
CA ALA A 30 -15.07 -10.47 -9.07
C ALA A 30 -15.00 -11.27 -7.76
N GLU A 31 -13.88 -11.95 -7.54
CA GLU A 31 -13.58 -12.57 -6.26
C GLU A 31 -13.22 -11.47 -5.26
N THR A 32 -13.67 -11.61 -4.01
CA THR A 32 -13.21 -10.72 -2.94
C THR A 32 -11.70 -10.84 -2.80
N TRP A 33 -11.00 -9.73 -3.02
CA TRP A 33 -9.55 -9.68 -2.89
C TRP A 33 -9.09 -10.09 -1.47
N SER A 34 -7.94 -10.77 -1.41
CA SER A 34 -7.27 -11.14 -0.16
C SER A 34 -5.76 -10.95 -0.27
N LEU A 35 -5.13 -10.57 0.85
CA LEU A 35 -3.67 -10.40 0.93
C LEU A 35 -2.91 -11.70 0.65
N MET A 36 -3.50 -12.86 0.97
CA MET A 36 -2.92 -14.15 0.63
C MET A 36 -3.30 -14.48 -0.82
N PRO A 37 -2.33 -14.56 -1.76
CA PRO A 37 -2.64 -14.88 -3.14
C PRO A 37 -3.16 -16.31 -3.25
N ASN A 38 -4.29 -16.49 -3.92
CA ASN A 38 -4.96 -17.79 -4.13
C ASN A 38 -4.93 -18.28 -5.59
N ARG A 39 -4.36 -17.48 -6.49
CA ARG A 39 -4.28 -17.76 -7.94
C ARG A 39 -2.99 -17.22 -8.53
N VAL A 40 -2.61 -17.77 -9.69
CA VAL A 40 -1.48 -17.26 -10.48
C VAL A 40 -1.84 -15.88 -11.05
N GLY A 41 -0.91 -14.93 -10.95
CA GLY A 41 -1.06 -13.59 -11.54
C GLY A 41 -0.74 -12.47 -10.55
N LEU A 42 -1.31 -11.29 -10.81
CA LEU A 42 -1.20 -10.10 -9.96
C LEU A 42 -2.10 -10.24 -8.72
N ASN A 43 -1.54 -10.05 -7.52
CA ASN A 43 -2.34 -9.97 -6.29
C ASN A 43 -2.85 -8.54 -6.05
N HIS A 44 -1.97 -7.55 -6.01
CA HIS A 44 -2.33 -6.13 -5.88
C HIS A 44 -1.27 -5.22 -6.50
N VAL A 45 -1.65 -3.96 -6.74
CA VAL A 45 -0.72 -2.85 -7.04
C VAL A 45 -0.64 -1.95 -5.82
N ALA A 46 0.56 -1.53 -5.44
CA ALA A 46 0.77 -0.56 -4.39
C ALA A 46 1.03 0.83 -4.96
N ILE A 47 0.37 1.84 -4.41
CA ILE A 47 0.54 3.25 -4.74
C ILE A 47 1.03 3.95 -3.48
N ALA A 48 2.20 4.57 -3.58
CA ALA A 48 2.81 5.30 -2.48
C ALA A 48 2.45 6.79 -2.54
N TRP A 49 2.04 7.33 -1.41
CA TRP A 49 1.84 8.76 -1.21
C TRP A 49 3.14 9.41 -0.75
N PRO A 50 3.39 10.68 -1.13
CA PRO A 50 4.65 11.36 -0.82
C PRO A 50 4.95 11.46 0.67
N ASP A 51 3.90 11.56 1.49
CA ASP A 51 4.02 11.73 2.93
C ASP A 51 2.75 11.27 3.66
N ARG A 52 2.87 11.18 4.99
CA ARG A 52 1.77 10.81 5.89
C ARG A 52 0.56 11.73 5.76
N GLU A 53 0.75 13.03 5.56
CA GLU A 53 -0.37 14.00 5.56
C GLU A 53 -1.24 13.83 4.31
N SER A 54 -0.60 13.72 3.15
CA SER A 54 -1.26 13.45 1.87
C SER A 54 -1.92 12.08 1.85
N TRP A 55 -1.30 11.08 2.47
CA TRP A 55 -1.88 9.76 2.64
C TRP A 55 -3.13 9.78 3.54
N LEU A 56 -3.08 10.44 4.70
CA LEU A 56 -4.24 10.60 5.60
C LEU A 56 -5.42 11.30 4.90
N LYS A 57 -5.15 12.35 4.13
CA LYS A 57 -6.17 13.03 3.31
C LYS A 57 -6.80 12.06 2.30
N GLN A 58 -5.99 11.21 1.68
CA GLN A 58 -6.48 10.23 0.71
C GLN A 58 -7.38 9.18 1.37
N ILE A 59 -6.95 8.56 2.48
CA ILE A 59 -7.73 7.50 3.10
C ILE A 59 -9.05 8.05 3.69
N ALA A 60 -9.05 9.29 4.20
CA ALA A 60 -10.27 9.97 4.61
C ALA A 60 -11.22 10.21 3.42
N PHE A 61 -10.68 10.64 2.27
CA PHE A 61 -11.47 10.80 1.04
C PHE A 61 -12.06 9.46 0.56
N LEU A 62 -11.31 8.36 0.63
CA LEU A 62 -11.82 7.04 0.25
C LEU A 62 -12.99 6.60 1.15
N GLN A 63 -12.89 6.79 2.47
CA GLN A 63 -14.00 6.52 3.39
C GLN A 63 -15.23 7.39 3.09
N GLU A 64 -15.05 8.69 2.81
CA GLU A 64 -16.16 9.59 2.43
C GLU A 64 -16.89 9.10 1.18
N LYS A 65 -16.18 8.48 0.24
CA LYS A 65 -16.76 7.87 -0.97
C LYS A 65 -17.33 6.47 -0.76
N GLY A 66 -17.31 5.97 0.47
CA GLY A 66 -17.84 4.64 0.81
C GLY A 66 -16.98 3.50 0.29
N VAL A 67 -15.69 3.73 0.02
CA VAL A 67 -14.76 2.67 -0.38
C VAL A 67 -14.42 1.82 0.85
N PRO A 68 -14.73 0.50 0.85
CA PRO A 68 -14.43 -0.36 1.99
C PRO A 68 -12.93 -0.58 2.12
N PHE A 69 -12.39 -0.40 3.32
CA PHE A 69 -11.04 -0.86 3.62
C PHE A 69 -11.10 -2.37 3.89
N LEU A 70 -10.47 -3.14 3.02
CA LEU A 70 -10.33 -4.59 3.22
C LEU A 70 -9.30 -4.89 4.31
N ARG A 71 -8.33 -3.98 4.49
CA ARG A 71 -7.33 -4.06 5.55
C ARG A 71 -6.77 -2.68 5.88
N ARG A 72 -6.58 -2.39 7.15
CA ARG A 72 -5.76 -1.28 7.64
C ARG A 72 -4.63 -1.88 8.50
N VAL A 73 -3.39 -1.61 8.12
CA VAL A 73 -2.22 -2.21 8.77
C VAL A 73 -1.05 -1.22 8.80
N ASN A 74 -0.34 -1.17 9.93
CA ASN A 74 0.97 -0.56 10.00
C ASN A 74 2.01 -1.68 9.91
N HIS A 75 2.71 -1.75 8.78
CA HIS A 75 3.90 -2.58 8.62
C HIS A 75 5.11 -1.87 9.22
N GLY A 76 6.23 -2.57 9.39
CA GLY A 76 7.44 -1.96 9.96
C GLY A 76 8.10 -0.91 9.05
N MET A 77 7.77 -0.92 7.75
CA MET A 77 8.33 -0.02 6.74
C MET A 77 7.29 0.96 6.18
N THR A 78 6.02 0.59 6.18
CA THR A 78 4.94 1.32 5.52
C THR A 78 3.67 1.29 6.36
N HIS A 79 2.89 2.36 6.33
CA HIS A 79 1.53 2.34 6.83
C HIS A 79 0.58 2.27 5.65
N SER A 80 -0.33 1.30 5.70
CA SER A 80 -1.06 0.85 4.52
C SER A 80 -2.55 0.67 4.77
N VAL A 81 -3.32 0.94 3.72
CA VAL A 81 -4.73 0.55 3.56
C VAL A 81 -4.83 -0.29 2.29
N TYR A 82 -5.49 -1.44 2.37
CA TYR A 82 -5.83 -2.24 1.20
C TYR A 82 -7.31 -2.09 0.87
N ILE A 83 -7.60 -1.85 -0.40
CA ILE A 83 -8.93 -1.76 -0.98
C ILE A 83 -9.02 -2.70 -2.19
N ALA A 84 -10.23 -2.92 -2.69
CA ALA A 84 -10.44 -3.47 -4.02
C ALA A 84 -11.08 -2.41 -4.91
N ASP A 85 -10.71 -2.40 -6.19
CA ASP A 85 -11.47 -1.68 -7.20
C ASP A 85 -12.79 -2.43 -7.54
N PRO A 86 -13.67 -1.83 -8.36
CA PRO A 86 -14.94 -2.45 -8.72
C PRO A 86 -14.83 -3.81 -9.44
N ASP A 87 -13.68 -4.11 -10.07
CA ASP A 87 -13.40 -5.37 -10.76
C ASP A 87 -12.75 -6.43 -9.84
N GLY A 88 -12.50 -6.07 -8.57
CA GLY A 88 -11.90 -6.94 -7.57
C GLY A 88 -10.38 -6.96 -7.56
N HIS A 89 -9.71 -6.02 -8.26
CA HIS A 89 -8.27 -5.87 -8.20
C HIS A 89 -7.86 -5.25 -6.86
N GLY A 90 -6.88 -5.87 -6.20
CA GLY A 90 -6.31 -5.31 -4.98
C GLY A 90 -5.49 -4.06 -5.25
N ILE A 91 -5.72 -3.04 -4.43
CA ILE A 91 -4.91 -1.82 -4.42
C ILE A 91 -4.45 -1.58 -2.99
N GLU A 92 -3.14 -1.41 -2.82
CA GLU A 92 -2.55 -0.90 -1.59
C GLU A 92 -2.30 0.61 -1.71
N VAL A 93 -2.80 1.37 -0.75
CA VAL A 93 -2.54 2.79 -0.58
C VAL A 93 -1.64 2.94 0.64
N LEU A 94 -0.41 3.40 0.45
CA LEU A 94 0.59 3.46 1.51
C LEU A 94 1.36 4.77 1.56
N TYR A 95 2.05 5.02 2.67
CA TYR A 95 3.23 5.88 2.71
C TYR A 95 4.37 5.16 3.44
N GLU A 96 5.62 5.52 3.13
CA GLU A 96 6.80 4.91 3.73
C GLU A 96 7.23 5.65 5.01
N LEU A 97 7.68 4.88 6.00
CA LEU A 97 8.35 5.42 7.18
C LEU A 97 9.79 5.84 6.83
N PRO A 98 10.39 6.80 7.57
CA PRO A 98 11.79 7.17 7.39
C PRO A 98 12.70 5.95 7.43
N ARG A 99 13.69 5.91 6.53
CA ARG A 99 14.54 4.73 6.32
C ARG A 99 15.25 4.28 7.59
N GLU A 100 15.57 5.21 8.49
CA GLU A 100 16.26 4.97 9.75
C GLU A 100 15.41 4.16 10.74
N VAL A 101 14.08 4.12 10.56
CA VAL A 101 13.16 3.34 11.40
C VAL A 101 13.35 1.84 11.15
N TRP A 102 13.64 1.42 9.92
CA TRP A 102 13.56 0.02 9.53
C TRP A 102 14.83 -0.56 8.90
N ALA A 103 15.74 0.27 8.39
CA ALA A 103 16.90 -0.23 7.64
C ALA A 103 17.94 -0.97 8.50
N GLY A 104 17.85 -0.88 9.83
CA GLY A 104 18.73 -1.61 10.74
C GLY A 104 18.42 -3.11 10.80
N ASP A 105 17.14 -3.49 10.66
CA ASP A 105 16.67 -4.87 10.64
C ASP A 105 15.47 -4.98 9.69
N ILE A 106 15.80 -5.23 8.41
CA ILE A 106 14.82 -5.35 7.33
C ILE A 106 13.90 -6.55 7.54
N ASP A 107 14.42 -7.66 8.06
CA ASP A 107 13.62 -8.88 8.29
C ASP A 107 12.60 -8.64 9.41
N GLY A 108 13.03 -8.03 10.52
CA GLY A 108 12.11 -7.62 11.59
C GLY A 108 11.06 -6.63 11.10
N ALA A 109 11.45 -5.62 10.32
CA ALA A 109 10.53 -4.63 9.78
C ALA A 109 9.52 -5.23 8.79
N GLN A 110 9.96 -6.16 7.93
CA GLN A 110 9.12 -6.84 6.94
C GLN A 110 8.11 -7.78 7.60
N ASN A 111 8.47 -8.42 8.71
CA ASN A 111 7.60 -9.35 9.44
C ASN A 111 6.71 -8.66 10.49
N TYR A 112 6.87 -7.37 10.73
CA TYR A 112 6.02 -6.60 11.64
C TYR A 112 4.70 -6.20 10.98
N ALA A 113 3.59 -6.45 11.67
CA ALA A 113 2.27 -5.97 11.27
C ALA A 113 1.41 -5.65 12.49
N GLU A 114 0.94 -4.41 12.58
CA GLU A 114 -0.08 -3.97 13.51
C GLU A 114 -1.41 -3.78 12.76
N MET A 115 -2.43 -4.52 13.16
CA MET A 115 -3.77 -4.42 12.55
C MET A 115 -4.58 -3.32 13.23
N LEU A 116 -5.23 -2.47 12.43
CA LEU A 116 -6.12 -1.42 12.92
C LEU A 116 -7.55 -1.63 12.40
N PRO A 117 -8.56 -0.95 13.00
CA PRO A 117 -9.91 -0.94 12.46
C PRO A 117 -9.96 -0.50 11.00
N THR A 118 -10.87 -1.09 10.23
CA THR A 118 -11.10 -0.78 8.81
C THR A 118 -12.19 0.27 8.60
N GLU A 119 -12.95 0.60 9.64
CA GLU A 119 -14.11 1.48 9.56
C GLU A 119 -14.04 2.63 10.55
N GLY A 120 -14.78 3.69 10.25
CA GLY A 120 -14.94 4.85 11.13
C GLY A 120 -13.66 5.65 11.33
N SER A 121 -13.72 6.59 12.27
CA SER A 121 -12.62 7.52 12.57
C SER A 121 -11.36 6.82 13.07
N GLU A 122 -11.49 5.63 13.66
CA GLU A 122 -10.37 4.86 14.19
C GLU A 122 -9.44 4.35 13.07
N ALA A 123 -9.97 4.04 11.89
CA ALA A 123 -9.16 3.66 10.72
C ALA A 123 -8.28 4.81 10.19
N LEU A 124 -8.65 6.05 10.52
CA LEU A 124 -7.94 7.27 10.14
C LEU A 124 -6.91 7.70 11.20
N VAL A 125 -6.85 7.01 12.35
CA VAL A 125 -5.83 7.27 13.36
C VAL A 125 -4.53 6.63 12.92
N ASP A 126 -3.49 7.46 12.87
CA ASP A 126 -2.16 7.02 12.49
C ASP A 126 -1.14 7.52 13.52
N ARG A 127 -0.57 6.61 14.30
CA ARG A 127 0.38 6.95 15.37
C ARG A 127 1.77 7.15 14.77
N THR A 128 2.55 8.05 15.36
CA THR A 128 3.93 8.33 14.94
C THR A 128 4.98 7.64 15.83
N GLU A 129 4.54 6.95 16.87
CA GLU A 129 5.36 6.17 17.79
C GLU A 129 5.60 4.78 17.21
N ASN A 130 6.43 4.73 16.17
CA ASN A 130 6.72 3.49 15.45
C ASN A 130 7.83 2.68 16.12
N PRO A 131 7.76 1.34 16.11
CA PRO A 131 8.90 0.51 16.49
C PRO A 131 10.11 0.83 15.61
N VAL A 132 11.30 0.93 16.22
CA VAL A 132 12.56 1.09 15.50
C VAL A 132 13.25 -0.26 15.40
N PHE A 133 13.47 -0.73 14.18
CA PHE A 133 14.14 -1.98 13.86
C PHE A 133 15.63 -1.69 13.68
N ALA A 134 16.33 -1.59 14.81
CA ALA A 134 17.78 -1.48 14.87
C ALA A 134 18.36 -2.89 15.03
N GLY A 135 18.81 -3.51 13.94
CA GLY A 135 19.45 -4.82 14.01
C GLY A 135 20.67 -4.81 14.90
N GLU A 136 21.05 -5.98 15.41
CA GLU A 136 22.37 -6.15 16.01
C GLU A 136 23.43 -5.76 14.96
N LYS A 137 24.40 -4.91 15.32
CA LYS A 137 25.53 -4.62 14.44
C LYS A 137 26.22 -5.94 14.11
N GLN A 138 25.98 -6.50 12.92
CA GLN A 138 26.82 -7.58 12.42
C GLN A 138 28.24 -7.02 12.33
N PRO A 139 29.25 -7.64 12.98
CA PRO A 139 30.62 -7.20 12.81
C PRO A 139 30.96 -7.29 11.32
N LEU A 140 31.46 -6.20 10.76
CA LEU A 140 31.99 -6.16 9.40
C LEU A 140 32.91 -7.36 9.20
N ALA A 141 32.48 -8.32 8.38
CA ALA A 141 33.34 -9.41 7.96
C ALA A 141 34.53 -8.80 7.21
N ARG A 142 35.75 -9.13 7.67
CA ARG A 142 37.02 -8.67 7.09
C ARG A 142 37.27 -9.27 5.72
#